data_AF-A0A2B0Y6H7-F1
#
_entry.id   AF-A0A2B0Y6H7-F1
#
_cell.length_a   1.000
_cell.length_b   1.000
_cell.length_c   1.000
_cell.angle_alpha   90.00
_cell.angle_beta   90.00
_cell.angle_gamma   90.00
#
_symmetry.space_group_name_H-M   'P 1'
#
loop_
_entity.id
_entity.type
_entity.pdbx_description
1 polymer ?
#
loop_
_entity_poly.entity_id
_entity_poly.type
_entity_poly.pdbx_seq_one_letter_code
_entity_poly.pdbx_strand_id
1 'polypeptide(L)'
;MSNLWIFGFQALWSPIFLLFMLSILIGYFLIIGPYRMRFEHATKVSKKQVFYFTTGIVLLYFVKGGPIDLIGHIIFSAHMFEMAVMYIAVPPLLLLGIPVWLYRYITSFKFVQIILKVFAKPLIALFVFNGLFSFYHLPVVFDTVKQSQIAHPICLAILFFTAIMMWWPMLNPLPEYQTLSDIKKLGYMFANGILLTPACALIIFATAPLFATYTDPAAWMKAMELCVPAGTLSDLNITGPEFLHWMPVVQDQQTGGIIMKIVQEIVYGTIIGYVFFRWARREREKDKEQLQQLPPYLQTK
;
A
#
# COMPACT_ATOMS: atom_id res chain seq x y z
N MET A 1 22.36 23.44 -1.99
CA MET A 1 21.16 22.59 -1.84
C MET A 1 20.84 22.05 -3.22
N SER A 2 20.84 20.73 -3.40
CA SER A 2 20.57 20.11 -4.70
C SER A 2 19.16 20.48 -5.17
N ASN A 3 19.05 21.11 -6.35
CA ASN A 3 17.77 21.57 -6.88
C ASN A 3 17.12 20.45 -7.69
N LEU A 4 16.05 19.84 -7.20
CA LEU A 4 15.36 18.76 -7.91
C LEU A 4 14.81 19.19 -9.27
N TRP A 5 14.49 20.48 -9.44
CA TRP A 5 13.94 21.01 -10.69
C TRP A 5 14.83 20.83 -11.92
N ILE A 6 16.12 20.49 -11.74
CA ILE A 6 17.04 20.17 -12.85
C ILE A 6 16.57 18.97 -13.68
N PHE A 7 15.82 18.04 -13.09
CA PHE A 7 15.26 16.88 -13.80
C PHE A 7 13.99 17.25 -14.62
N GLY A 8 13.51 18.48 -14.50
CA GLY A 8 12.34 18.99 -15.22
C GLY A 8 11.01 18.68 -14.54
N PHE A 9 10.00 19.50 -14.85
CA PHE A 9 8.68 19.41 -14.22
C PHE A 9 8.01 18.03 -14.41
N GLN A 10 8.12 17.44 -15.61
CA GLN A 10 7.47 16.16 -15.92
C GLN A 10 8.04 14.98 -15.12
N ALA A 11 9.33 15.04 -14.76
CA ALA A 11 9.97 14.03 -13.93
C ALA A 11 9.55 14.14 -12.46
N LEU A 12 9.34 15.37 -11.95
CA LEU A 12 8.84 15.59 -10.59
C LEU A 12 7.33 15.34 -10.48
N TRP A 13 6.58 15.69 -11.51
CA TRP A 13 5.13 15.65 -11.52
C TRP A 13 4.67 15.04 -12.83
N SER A 14 4.35 13.75 -12.81
CA SER A 14 3.89 13.02 -13.99
C SER A 14 2.49 13.52 -14.39
N PRO A 15 2.34 14.26 -15.50
CA PRO A 15 1.03 14.79 -15.90
C PRO A 15 0.12 13.69 -16.42
N ILE A 16 0.71 12.67 -17.06
CA ILE A 16 -0.02 11.50 -17.58
C ILE A 16 -0.63 10.72 -16.41
N PHE A 17 0.15 10.46 -15.36
CA PHE A 17 -0.36 9.76 -14.18
C PHE A 17 -1.38 10.62 -13.42
N LEU A 18 -1.19 11.95 -13.37
CA LEU A 18 -2.18 12.87 -12.79
C LEU A 18 -3.52 12.78 -13.51
N LEU A 19 -3.53 12.87 -14.84
CA LEU A 19 -4.73 12.75 -15.65
C LEU A 19 -5.41 11.39 -15.44
N PHE A 20 -4.63 10.32 -15.34
CA PHE A 20 -5.16 8.99 -15.03
C PHE A 20 -5.81 8.95 -13.63
N MET A 21 -5.16 9.48 -12.59
CA MET A 21 -5.72 9.55 -11.24
C MET A 21 -6.98 10.43 -11.17
N LEU A 22 -6.98 11.58 -11.85
CA LEU A 22 -8.15 12.45 -11.97
C LEU A 22 -9.30 11.74 -12.69
N SER A 23 -9.01 10.95 -13.72
CA SER A 23 -10.04 10.18 -14.43
C SER A 23 -10.71 9.14 -13.52
N ILE A 24 -9.93 8.47 -12.66
CA ILE A 24 -10.46 7.54 -11.65
C ILE A 24 -11.32 8.29 -10.63
N LEU A 25 -10.85 9.45 -10.15
CA LEU A 25 -11.57 10.22 -9.15
C LEU A 25 -12.88 10.80 -9.70
N ILE A 26 -12.86 11.35 -10.92
CA ILE A 26 -14.05 11.81 -11.64
C ILE A 26 -15.01 10.63 -11.85
N GLY A 27 -14.51 9.48 -12.33
CA GLY A 27 -15.31 8.27 -12.49
C GLY A 27 -15.97 7.83 -11.19
N TYR A 28 -15.23 7.83 -10.08
CA TYR A 28 -15.77 7.54 -8.75
C TYR A 28 -16.89 8.51 -8.37
N PHE A 29 -16.69 9.84 -8.48
CA PHE A 29 -17.70 10.84 -8.18
C PHE A 29 -18.94 10.76 -9.08
N LEU A 30 -18.77 10.42 -10.36
CA LEU A 30 -19.87 10.17 -11.28
C LEU A 30 -20.68 8.94 -10.85
N ILE A 31 -20.00 7.85 -10.45
CA ILE A 31 -20.63 6.61 -9.98
C ILE A 31 -21.40 6.83 -8.68
N ILE A 32 -20.82 7.51 -7.68
CA ILE A 32 -21.47 7.72 -6.38
C ILE A 32 -22.49 8.86 -6.36
N GLY A 33 -22.43 9.75 -7.36
CA GLY A 33 -23.29 10.93 -7.50
C GLY A 33 -24.42 10.71 -8.50
N PRO A 34 -24.32 11.24 -9.74
CA PRO A 34 -25.40 11.20 -10.73
C PRO A 34 -25.77 9.78 -11.16
N TYR A 35 -24.81 8.86 -11.29
CA TYR A 35 -25.06 7.51 -11.78
C TYR A 35 -25.42 6.50 -10.69
N ARG A 36 -25.49 6.91 -9.43
CA ARG A 36 -25.82 6.01 -8.31
C ARG A 36 -27.17 5.31 -8.50
N MET A 37 -28.13 5.99 -9.13
CA MET A 37 -29.49 5.47 -9.35
C MET A 37 -29.52 4.27 -10.32
N ARG A 38 -28.42 3.98 -11.02
CA ARG A 38 -28.28 2.79 -11.88
C ARG A 38 -27.97 1.51 -11.11
N PHE A 39 -27.64 1.62 -9.82
CA PHE A 39 -27.29 0.48 -8.98
C PHE A 39 -28.43 0.16 -8.02
N GLU A 40 -28.74 -1.13 -7.88
CA GLU A 40 -29.75 -1.60 -6.94
C GLU A 40 -29.36 -1.24 -5.49
N HIS A 41 -30.33 -0.79 -4.70
CA HIS A 41 -30.14 -0.42 -3.29
C HIS A 41 -29.08 0.67 -3.06
N ALA A 42 -28.80 1.51 -4.05
CA ALA A 42 -27.82 2.58 -3.95
C ALA A 42 -28.26 3.67 -2.96
N THR A 43 -27.58 3.70 -1.81
CA THR A 43 -27.74 4.76 -0.80
C THR A 43 -26.72 5.87 -0.99
N LYS A 44 -26.96 7.03 -0.35
CA LYS A 44 -25.98 8.13 -0.33
C LYS A 44 -24.69 7.66 0.33
N VAL A 45 -23.57 7.88 -0.34
CA VAL A 45 -22.23 7.54 0.16
C VAL A 45 -21.85 8.47 1.30
N SER A 46 -21.26 7.92 2.36
CA SER A 46 -20.86 8.70 3.54
C SER A 46 -19.69 9.62 3.22
N LYS A 47 -19.64 10.81 3.84
CA LYS A 47 -18.49 11.73 3.75
C LYS A 47 -17.16 11.06 4.12
N LYS A 48 -17.20 10.09 5.06
CA LYS A 48 -16.00 9.32 5.45
C LYS A 48 -15.49 8.43 4.31
N GLN A 49 -16.38 7.80 3.56
CA GLN A 49 -16.01 6.94 2.42
C GLN A 49 -15.40 7.77 1.29
N VAL A 50 -16.01 8.91 0.98
CA VAL A 50 -15.45 9.87 0.02
C VAL A 50 -14.06 10.34 0.46
N PHE A 51 -13.91 10.69 1.73
CA PHE A 51 -12.61 11.09 2.30
C PHE A 51 -11.56 9.98 2.14
N TYR A 52 -11.85 8.73 2.52
CA TYR A 52 -10.90 7.63 2.38
C TYR A 52 -10.51 7.38 0.92
N PHE A 53 -11.49 7.30 0.01
CA PHE A 53 -11.20 7.04 -1.40
C PHE A 53 -10.35 8.16 -2.02
N THR A 54 -10.76 9.41 -1.80
CA THR A 54 -10.05 10.59 -2.34
C THR A 54 -8.64 10.67 -1.77
N THR A 55 -8.48 10.43 -0.46
CA THR A 55 -7.16 10.43 0.19
C THR A 55 -6.28 9.32 -0.37
N GLY A 56 -6.82 8.11 -0.59
CA GLY A 56 -6.08 7.01 -1.21
C GLY A 56 -5.56 7.36 -2.62
N ILE A 57 -6.39 7.98 -3.47
CA ILE A 57 -6.00 8.41 -4.82
C ILE A 57 -4.95 9.54 -4.77
N VAL A 58 -5.14 10.54 -3.90
CA VAL A 58 -4.19 11.65 -3.73
C VAL A 58 -2.84 11.15 -3.22
N LEU A 59 -2.83 10.26 -2.22
CA LEU A 59 -1.59 9.66 -1.70
C LEU A 59 -0.89 8.81 -2.76
N LEU A 60 -1.64 8.02 -3.54
CA LEU A 60 -1.07 7.23 -4.62
C LEU A 60 -0.41 8.11 -5.69
N TYR A 61 -1.08 9.21 -6.07
CA TYR A 61 -0.48 10.20 -6.96
C TYR A 61 0.78 10.83 -6.35
N PHE A 62 0.72 11.24 -5.09
CA PHE A 62 1.83 11.89 -4.41
C PHE A 62 3.10 11.03 -4.39
N VAL A 63 2.96 9.72 -4.13
CA VAL A 63 4.11 8.82 -4.05
C VAL A 63 4.61 8.34 -5.40
N LYS A 64 3.71 8.03 -6.36
CA LYS A 64 4.10 7.40 -7.64
C LYS A 64 4.17 8.36 -8.83
N GLY A 65 3.45 9.47 -8.78
CA GLY A 65 3.44 10.51 -9.82
C GLY A 65 3.93 11.87 -9.36
N GLY A 66 4.30 12.00 -8.08
CA GLY A 66 4.89 13.19 -7.50
C GLY A 66 6.39 13.03 -7.25
N PRO A 67 7.03 14.02 -6.58
CA PRO A 67 8.48 14.08 -6.44
C PRO A 67 9.08 12.89 -5.69
N ILE A 68 8.28 12.20 -4.86
CA ILE A 68 8.72 11.03 -4.11
C ILE A 68 9.15 9.89 -5.03
N ASP A 69 8.50 9.72 -6.20
CA ASP A 69 8.88 8.69 -7.18
C ASP A 69 10.29 8.93 -7.70
N LEU A 70 10.57 10.18 -8.13
CA LEU A 70 11.90 10.58 -8.59
C LEU A 70 12.95 10.43 -7.49
N ILE A 71 12.65 10.94 -6.29
CA ILE A 71 13.58 10.83 -5.14
C ILE A 71 13.78 9.35 -4.77
N GLY A 72 12.78 8.50 -4.92
CA GLY A 72 12.86 7.05 -4.73
C GLY A 72 13.71 6.32 -5.78
N HIS A 73 14.06 6.96 -6.90
CA HIS A 73 15.09 6.45 -7.81
C HIS A 73 16.49 7.00 -7.48
N ILE A 74 16.58 8.02 -6.62
CA ILE A 74 17.85 8.63 -6.19
C ILE A 74 18.33 8.02 -4.87
N ILE A 75 17.45 7.89 -3.87
CA ILE A 75 17.75 7.36 -2.54
C ILE A 75 16.77 6.25 -2.14
N PHE A 76 17.28 5.22 -1.49
CA PHE A 76 16.53 4.05 -1.07
C PHE A 76 15.53 4.38 0.04
N SER A 77 15.85 5.32 0.93
CA SER A 77 14.93 5.73 2.00
C SER A 77 13.59 6.26 1.46
N ALA A 78 13.63 7.06 0.39
CA ALA A 78 12.44 7.53 -0.30
C ALA A 78 11.72 6.42 -1.06
N HIS A 79 12.45 5.47 -1.65
CA HIS A 79 11.85 4.28 -2.26
C HIS A 79 11.04 3.47 -1.23
N MET A 80 11.59 3.26 -0.05
CA MET A 80 10.88 2.54 1.01
C MET A 80 9.69 3.33 1.54
N PHE A 81 9.79 4.65 1.62
CA PHE A 81 8.63 5.49 1.94
C PHE A 81 7.52 5.36 0.89
N GLU A 82 7.86 5.45 -0.39
CA GLU A 82 6.95 5.26 -1.52
C GLU A 82 6.22 3.92 -1.40
N MET A 83 6.97 2.82 -1.27
CA MET A 83 6.45 1.46 -1.19
C MET A 83 5.56 1.25 0.04
N ALA A 84 5.94 1.81 1.20
CA ALA A 84 5.16 1.70 2.43
C ALA A 84 3.81 2.40 2.29
N VAL A 85 3.80 3.62 1.76
CA VAL A 85 2.55 4.35 1.52
C VAL A 85 1.69 3.64 0.47
N MET A 86 2.30 3.23 -0.66
CA MET A 86 1.59 2.62 -1.78
C MET A 86 0.97 1.26 -1.46
N TYR A 87 1.61 0.43 -0.63
CA TYR A 87 1.13 -0.95 -0.37
C TYR A 87 0.53 -1.15 1.01
N ILE A 88 0.89 -0.32 1.98
CA ILE A 88 0.38 -0.46 3.35
C ILE A 88 -0.72 0.57 3.62
N ALA A 89 -0.52 1.84 3.26
CA ALA A 89 -1.47 2.90 3.59
C ALA A 89 -2.59 3.09 2.54
N VAL A 90 -2.27 3.06 1.25
CA VAL A 90 -3.24 3.31 0.17
C VAL A 90 -4.31 2.22 0.04
N PRO A 91 -3.99 0.91 0.02
CA PRO A 91 -5.01 -0.12 -0.19
C PRO A 91 -6.16 -0.12 0.82
N PRO A 92 -5.94 0.02 2.15
CA PRO A 92 -7.05 0.08 3.10
C PRO A 92 -7.91 1.33 2.91
N LEU A 93 -7.33 2.47 2.52
CA LEU A 93 -8.08 3.69 2.21
C LEU A 93 -9.00 3.50 0.99
N LEU A 94 -8.47 2.90 -0.08
CA LEU A 94 -9.27 2.60 -1.27
C LEU A 94 -10.40 1.62 -0.94
N LEU A 95 -10.10 0.57 -0.15
CA LEU A 95 -11.10 -0.42 0.23
C LEU A 95 -12.21 0.16 1.12
N LEU A 96 -11.86 1.01 2.10
CA LEU A 96 -12.85 1.66 2.96
C LEU A 96 -13.65 2.74 2.24
N GLY A 97 -13.13 3.26 1.12
CA GLY A 97 -13.75 4.31 0.34
C GLY A 97 -14.89 3.85 -0.58
N ILE A 98 -15.00 2.55 -0.85
CA ILE A 98 -16.02 2.00 -1.75
C ILE A 98 -17.29 1.62 -0.95
N PRO A 99 -18.50 2.06 -1.38
CA PRO A 99 -19.74 1.71 -0.70
C PRO A 99 -20.17 0.26 -0.95
N VAL A 100 -20.96 -0.30 -0.02
CA VAL A 100 -21.39 -1.71 -0.04
C VAL A 100 -22.11 -2.09 -1.33
N TRP A 101 -23.00 -1.24 -1.83
CA TRP A 101 -23.73 -1.51 -3.08
C TRP A 101 -22.80 -1.58 -4.29
N LEU A 102 -21.73 -0.78 -4.32
CA LEU A 102 -20.74 -0.81 -5.39
C LEU A 102 -19.88 -2.07 -5.30
N TYR A 103 -19.53 -2.49 -4.08
CA TYR A 103 -18.91 -3.81 -3.88
C TYR A 103 -19.79 -4.94 -4.39
N ARG A 104 -21.07 -4.96 -4.03
CA ARG A 104 -22.02 -5.98 -4.52
C ARG A 104 -22.06 -6.04 -6.03
N TYR A 105 -22.10 -4.88 -6.68
CA TYR A 105 -22.01 -4.79 -8.14
C TYR A 105 -20.69 -5.34 -8.68
N ILE A 106 -19.54 -4.92 -8.14
CA ILE A 106 -18.22 -5.40 -8.57
C ILE A 106 -18.08 -6.92 -8.37
N THR A 107 -18.58 -7.45 -7.26
CA THR A 107 -18.55 -8.88 -6.97
C THR A 107 -19.64 -9.68 -7.71
N SER A 108 -20.54 -9.03 -8.46
CA SER A 108 -21.51 -9.74 -9.31
C SER A 108 -20.84 -10.35 -10.55
N PHE A 109 -19.70 -9.81 -10.99
CA PHE A 109 -18.94 -10.33 -12.11
C PHE A 109 -18.22 -11.64 -11.73
N LYS A 110 -18.48 -12.71 -12.49
CA LYS A 110 -17.90 -14.06 -12.25
C LYS A 110 -16.37 -14.03 -12.13
N PHE A 111 -15.69 -13.25 -12.96
CA PHE A 111 -14.24 -13.11 -12.94
C PHE A 111 -13.71 -12.57 -11.61
N VAL A 112 -14.35 -11.53 -11.06
CA VAL A 112 -13.99 -10.95 -9.76
C VAL A 112 -14.21 -11.97 -8.63
N GLN A 113 -15.30 -12.73 -8.68
CA GLN A 113 -15.55 -13.78 -7.70
C GLN A 113 -14.46 -14.86 -7.71
N ILE A 114 -13.98 -15.25 -8.89
CA ILE A 114 -12.88 -16.22 -9.04
C ILE A 114 -11.60 -15.65 -8.41
N ILE A 115 -11.25 -14.40 -8.73
CA ILE A 115 -10.09 -13.72 -8.14
C ILE A 115 -10.17 -13.72 -6.62
N LEU A 116 -11.30 -13.28 -6.05
CA LEU A 116 -11.47 -13.20 -4.59
C LEU A 116 -11.43 -14.59 -3.93
N LYS A 117 -11.99 -15.62 -4.57
CA LYS A 117 -11.96 -17.00 -4.06
C LYS A 117 -10.56 -17.61 -4.06
N VAL A 118 -9.64 -17.10 -4.88
CA VAL A 118 -8.26 -17.58 -4.97
C VAL A 118 -7.33 -16.68 -4.15
N PHE A 119 -7.19 -15.41 -4.55
CA PHE A 119 -6.18 -14.50 -4.02
C PHE A 119 -6.58 -13.85 -2.70
N ALA A 120 -7.88 -13.67 -2.42
CA ALA A 120 -8.34 -13.06 -1.18
C ALA A 120 -8.65 -14.09 -0.07
N LYS A 121 -8.19 -15.33 -0.21
CA LYS A 121 -8.17 -16.29 0.91
C LYS A 121 -7.11 -15.84 1.91
N PRO A 122 -7.42 -15.74 3.22
CA PRO A 122 -6.52 -15.12 4.20
C PRO A 122 -5.07 -15.58 4.12
N LEU A 123 -4.80 -16.89 4.23
CA LEU A 123 -3.43 -17.42 4.20
C LEU A 123 -2.73 -17.21 2.86
N ILE A 124 -3.47 -17.33 1.75
CA ILE A 124 -2.90 -17.10 0.41
C ILE A 124 -2.50 -15.63 0.27
N ALA A 125 -3.42 -14.71 0.59
CA ALA A 125 -3.18 -13.28 0.51
C ALA A 125 -2.01 -12.84 1.40
N LEU A 126 -1.93 -13.41 2.62
CA LEU A 126 -0.85 -13.20 3.58
C LEU A 126 0.52 -13.60 3.00
N PHE A 127 0.68 -14.85 2.57
CA PHE A 127 1.98 -15.34 2.10
C PHE A 127 2.36 -14.79 0.73
N VAL A 128 1.40 -14.60 -0.18
CA VAL A 128 1.69 -14.10 -1.53
C VAL A 128 2.19 -12.66 -1.48
N PHE A 129 1.50 -11.75 -0.78
CA PHE A 129 1.97 -10.36 -0.70
C PHE A 129 3.32 -10.26 0.02
N ASN A 130 3.42 -10.80 1.24
CA ASN A 130 4.66 -10.68 2.04
C ASN A 130 5.83 -11.43 1.38
N GLY A 131 5.57 -12.56 0.73
CA GLY A 131 6.56 -13.32 -0.03
C GLY A 131 7.07 -12.56 -1.25
N LEU A 132 6.17 -12.08 -2.11
CA LEU A 132 6.55 -11.29 -3.29
C LEU A 132 7.25 -9.99 -2.89
N PHE A 133 6.77 -9.32 -1.84
CA PHE A 133 7.41 -8.13 -1.30
C PHE A 133 8.84 -8.44 -0.83
N SER A 134 9.04 -9.55 -0.12
CA SER A 134 10.38 -9.97 0.32
C SER A 134 11.29 -10.32 -0.86
N PHE A 135 10.77 -11.05 -1.86
CA PHE A 135 11.53 -11.39 -3.07
C PHE A 135 11.93 -10.16 -3.88
N TYR A 136 11.05 -9.16 -4.00
CA TYR A 136 11.36 -7.91 -4.69
C TYR A 136 12.57 -7.20 -4.08
N HIS A 137 12.76 -7.29 -2.76
CA HIS A 137 13.87 -6.66 -2.04
C HIS A 137 15.12 -7.54 -1.93
N LEU A 138 15.17 -8.70 -2.60
CA LEU A 138 16.44 -9.40 -2.78
C LEU A 138 17.32 -8.60 -3.75
N PRO A 139 18.61 -8.38 -3.46
CA PRO A 139 19.50 -7.53 -4.28
C PRO A 139 19.41 -7.79 -5.79
N VAL A 140 19.54 -9.06 -6.20
CA VAL A 140 19.50 -9.46 -7.61
C VAL A 140 18.17 -9.13 -8.27
N VAL A 141 17.06 -9.38 -7.57
CA VAL A 141 15.71 -9.12 -8.10
C VAL A 141 15.49 -7.62 -8.18
N PHE A 142 15.80 -6.91 -7.11
CA PHE A 142 15.64 -5.46 -7.01
C PHE A 142 16.37 -4.74 -8.14
N ASP A 143 17.67 -4.99 -8.29
CA ASP A 143 18.51 -4.33 -9.29
C ASP A 143 18.08 -4.68 -10.72
N THR A 144 17.66 -5.92 -10.97
CA THR A 144 17.15 -6.33 -12.28
C THR A 144 15.84 -5.63 -12.62
N VAL A 145 14.92 -5.57 -11.66
CA VAL A 145 13.60 -4.96 -11.85
C VAL A 145 13.72 -3.46 -12.03
N LYS A 146 14.49 -2.77 -11.18
CA LYS A 146 14.72 -1.32 -11.23
C LYS A 146 15.45 -0.82 -12.48
N GLN A 147 16.08 -1.70 -13.24
CA GLN A 147 16.74 -1.35 -14.49
C GLN A 147 15.89 -1.70 -15.74
N SER A 148 14.63 -2.11 -15.57
CA SER A 148 13.79 -2.55 -16.68
C SER A 148 12.52 -1.71 -16.81
N GLN A 149 12.37 -1.04 -17.95
CA GLN A 149 11.18 -0.26 -18.33
C GLN A 149 9.88 -1.08 -18.37
N ILE A 150 10.01 -2.42 -18.46
CA ILE A 150 8.87 -3.35 -18.53
C ILE A 150 8.70 -4.08 -17.20
N ALA A 151 9.76 -4.67 -16.66
CA ALA A 151 9.64 -5.46 -15.44
C ALA A 151 9.27 -4.59 -14.23
N HIS A 152 9.80 -3.37 -14.13
CA HIS A 152 9.50 -2.45 -13.04
C HIS A 152 7.99 -2.17 -12.89
N PRO A 153 7.27 -1.61 -13.88
CA PRO A 153 5.85 -1.32 -13.72
C PRO A 153 5.01 -2.59 -13.52
N ILE A 154 5.36 -3.71 -14.15
CA ILE A 154 4.63 -4.98 -14.00
C ILE A 154 4.76 -5.51 -12.57
N CYS A 155 5.99 -5.57 -12.03
CA CYS A 155 6.23 -6.02 -10.66
C CYS A 155 5.49 -5.13 -9.65
N LEU A 156 5.55 -3.81 -9.81
CA LEU A 156 4.85 -2.88 -8.93
C LEU A 156 3.32 -3.03 -9.01
N ALA A 157 2.78 -3.29 -10.20
CA ALA A 157 1.34 -3.54 -10.38
C ALA A 157 0.89 -4.85 -9.71
N ILE A 158 1.70 -5.92 -9.82
CA ILE A 158 1.45 -7.20 -9.15
C ILE A 158 1.50 -7.03 -7.62
N LEU A 159 2.50 -6.31 -7.11
CA LEU A 159 2.60 -5.99 -5.68
C LEU A 159 1.41 -5.17 -5.20
N PHE A 160 0.99 -4.16 -5.95
CA PHE A 160 -0.20 -3.37 -5.60
C PHE A 160 -1.48 -4.21 -5.56
N PHE A 161 -1.68 -5.06 -6.57
CA PHE A 161 -2.82 -5.97 -6.62
C PHE A 161 -2.83 -6.92 -5.43
N THR A 162 -1.69 -7.56 -5.14
CA THR A 162 -1.57 -8.50 -4.01
C THR A 162 -1.70 -7.81 -2.66
N ALA A 163 -1.29 -6.55 -2.54
CA ALA A 163 -1.54 -5.73 -1.36
C ALA A 163 -3.04 -5.50 -1.12
N ILE A 164 -3.81 -5.17 -2.17
CA ILE A 164 -5.28 -5.06 -2.07
C ILE A 164 -5.89 -6.39 -1.64
N MET A 165 -5.42 -7.51 -2.22
CA MET A 165 -5.91 -8.85 -1.85
C MET A 165 -5.57 -9.22 -0.40
N MET A 166 -4.40 -8.83 0.12
CA MET A 166 -4.00 -8.99 1.51
C MET A 166 -4.92 -8.20 2.47
N TRP A 167 -5.31 -6.98 2.09
CA TRP A 167 -6.21 -6.16 2.90
C TRP A 167 -7.69 -6.59 2.82
N TRP A 168 -8.09 -7.32 1.77
CA TRP A 168 -9.48 -7.73 1.55
C TRP A 168 -10.09 -8.55 2.70
N PRO A 169 -9.48 -9.66 3.18
CA PRO A 169 -9.97 -10.43 4.33
C PRO A 169 -10.25 -9.59 5.58
N MET A 170 -9.53 -8.48 5.73
CA MET A 170 -9.60 -7.62 6.89
C MET A 170 -10.77 -6.64 6.80
N LEU A 171 -10.91 -5.98 5.64
CA LEU A 171 -11.71 -4.76 5.48
C LEU A 171 -12.96 -4.90 4.61
N ASN A 172 -13.16 -6.03 3.91
CA ASN A 172 -14.34 -6.17 3.06
C ASN A 172 -15.64 -5.96 3.88
N PRO A 173 -16.67 -5.30 3.34
CA PRO A 173 -17.91 -5.05 4.08
C PRO A 173 -19.00 -6.10 3.84
N LEU A 174 -18.74 -7.09 2.98
CA LEU A 174 -19.73 -8.06 2.52
C LEU A 174 -19.79 -9.28 3.45
N PRO A 175 -20.93 -9.61 4.08
CA PRO A 175 -21.06 -10.74 5.00
C PRO A 175 -20.58 -12.07 4.42
N GLU A 176 -20.87 -12.32 3.14
CA GLU A 176 -20.48 -13.54 2.43
C GLU A 176 -18.96 -13.73 2.24
N TYR A 177 -18.18 -12.66 2.39
CA TYR A 177 -16.72 -12.68 2.33
C TYR A 177 -16.04 -12.47 3.70
N GLN A 178 -16.83 -12.31 4.78
CA GLN A 178 -16.32 -12.25 6.16
C GLN A 178 -15.93 -13.65 6.66
N THR A 179 -14.67 -14.04 6.44
CA THR A 179 -14.16 -15.37 6.85
C THR A 179 -13.39 -15.38 8.16
N LEU A 180 -12.95 -14.22 8.65
CA LEU A 180 -12.15 -14.08 9.87
C LEU A 180 -13.00 -13.52 11.01
N SER A 181 -12.98 -14.18 12.18
CA SER A 181 -13.48 -13.61 13.43
C SER A 181 -12.61 -12.43 13.86
N ASP A 182 -13.12 -11.58 14.76
CA ASP A 182 -12.38 -10.39 15.20
C ASP A 182 -10.99 -10.74 15.81
N ILE A 183 -10.88 -11.83 16.59
CA ILE A 183 -9.58 -12.32 17.09
C ILE A 183 -8.67 -12.83 15.96
N LYS A 184 -9.22 -13.57 14.98
CA LYS A 184 -8.44 -14.03 13.82
C LYS A 184 -7.95 -12.85 12.98
N LYS A 185 -8.71 -11.75 12.90
CA LYS A 185 -8.28 -10.51 12.25
C LYS A 185 -7.10 -9.86 12.96
N LEU A 186 -7.09 -9.84 14.30
CA LEU A 186 -5.94 -9.37 15.07
C LEU A 186 -4.70 -10.22 14.77
N GLY A 187 -4.81 -11.55 14.89
CA GLY A 187 -3.72 -12.48 14.58
C GLY A 187 -3.23 -12.36 13.14
N TYR A 188 -4.14 -12.14 12.19
CA TYR A 188 -3.83 -11.92 10.78
C TYR A 188 -2.98 -10.67 10.55
N MET A 189 -3.32 -9.54 11.19
CA MET A 189 -2.53 -8.31 11.08
C MET A 189 -1.18 -8.42 11.77
N PHE A 190 -1.11 -9.09 12.93
CA PHE A 190 0.18 -9.40 13.58
C PHE A 190 1.06 -10.27 12.68
N ALA A 191 0.50 -11.32 12.05
CA ALA A 191 1.23 -12.18 11.13
C ALA A 191 1.76 -11.40 9.92
N ASN A 192 0.96 -10.49 9.34
CA ASN A 192 1.44 -9.58 8.29
C ASN A 192 2.62 -8.73 8.77
N GLY A 193 2.53 -8.16 9.96
CA GLY A 193 3.60 -7.33 10.51
C GLY A 193 4.90 -8.10 10.74
N ILE A 194 4.80 -9.37 11.14
CA ILE A 194 5.95 -10.27 11.35
C ILE A 194 6.54 -10.71 10.00
N LEU A 195 5.72 -11.13 9.03
CA LEU A 195 6.21 -11.68 7.76
C LEU A 195 6.94 -10.66 6.88
N LEU A 196 6.69 -9.37 7.07
CA LEU A 196 7.43 -8.29 6.38
C LEU A 196 8.80 -8.01 7.05
N THR A 197 8.99 -8.48 8.29
CA THR A 197 10.17 -8.20 9.11
C THR A 197 11.46 -8.81 8.55
N PRO A 198 11.51 -10.05 8.02
CA PRO A 198 12.75 -10.60 7.45
C PRO A 198 13.36 -9.73 6.36
N ALA A 199 12.54 -9.20 5.44
CA ALA A 199 13.01 -8.29 4.39
C ALA A 199 13.57 -6.99 4.98
N CYS A 200 12.85 -6.38 5.93
CA CYS A 200 13.30 -5.16 6.59
C CYS A 200 14.57 -5.40 7.42
N ALA A 201 14.65 -6.50 8.17
CA ALA A 201 15.78 -6.83 9.03
C ALA A 201 17.07 -7.01 8.23
N LEU A 202 17.01 -7.67 7.07
CA LEU A 202 18.14 -7.82 6.16
C LEU A 202 18.73 -6.46 5.77
N ILE A 203 17.87 -5.47 5.52
CA ILE A 203 18.26 -4.12 5.12
C ILE A 203 18.74 -3.28 6.31
N ILE A 204 18.01 -3.30 7.43
CA ILE A 204 18.29 -2.49 8.63
C ILE A 204 19.64 -2.87 9.25
N PHE A 205 20.00 -4.15 9.22
CA PHE A 205 21.25 -4.64 9.81
C PHE A 205 22.35 -4.89 8.77
N ALA A 206 22.18 -4.40 7.54
CA ALA A 206 23.19 -4.52 6.50
C ALA A 206 24.46 -3.75 6.89
N THR A 207 25.62 -4.38 6.78
CA THR A 207 26.93 -3.76 7.06
C THR A 207 27.59 -3.15 5.83
N ALA A 208 27.03 -3.40 4.64
CA ALA A 208 27.47 -2.90 3.35
C ALA A 208 26.25 -2.59 2.48
N PRO A 209 26.39 -1.76 1.41
CA PRO A 209 25.29 -1.49 0.49
C PRO A 209 24.82 -2.78 -0.18
N LEU A 210 23.51 -2.98 -0.26
CA LEU A 210 22.90 -4.18 -0.81
C LEU A 210 22.51 -4.04 -2.29
N PHE A 211 22.12 -2.83 -2.70
CA PHE A 211 21.52 -2.58 -4.01
C PHE A 211 22.46 -1.78 -4.91
N ALA A 212 22.90 -2.40 -6.02
CA ALA A 212 23.80 -1.76 -6.98
C ALA A 212 23.18 -0.52 -7.64
N THR A 213 21.85 -0.49 -7.76
CA THR A 213 21.07 0.66 -8.27
C THR A 213 21.39 1.98 -7.54
N TYR A 214 21.86 1.92 -6.29
CA TYR A 214 22.20 3.10 -5.49
C TYR A 214 23.70 3.25 -5.19
N THR A 215 24.55 2.45 -5.83
CA THR A 215 26.01 2.54 -5.65
C THR A 215 26.79 2.59 -6.96
N ASP A 216 26.28 1.91 -7.99
CA ASP A 216 26.92 1.84 -9.31
C ASP A 216 26.35 2.94 -10.23
N PRO A 217 27.18 3.82 -10.79
CA PRO A 217 26.76 4.88 -11.71
C PRO A 217 25.92 4.40 -12.90
N ALA A 218 26.28 3.27 -13.51
CA ALA A 218 25.59 2.77 -14.70
C ALA A 218 24.22 2.20 -14.34
N ALA A 219 24.13 1.44 -13.24
CA ALA A 219 22.86 0.94 -12.70
C ALA A 219 21.94 2.10 -12.29
N TRP A 220 22.49 3.13 -11.64
CA TRP A 220 21.74 4.33 -11.25
C TRP A 220 21.17 5.06 -12.46
N MET A 221 21.99 5.36 -13.48
CA MET A 221 21.55 6.02 -14.71
C MET A 221 20.38 5.27 -15.36
N LYS A 222 20.51 3.95 -15.47
CA LYS A 222 19.48 3.09 -16.07
C LYS A 222 18.18 3.05 -15.25
N ALA A 223 18.27 3.14 -13.93
CA ALA A 223 17.08 3.28 -13.08
C ALA A 223 16.43 4.66 -13.22
N MET A 224 17.23 5.73 -13.38
CA MET A 224 16.72 7.09 -13.57
C MET A 224 15.97 7.27 -14.90
N GLU A 225 16.32 6.49 -15.93
CA GLU A 225 15.58 6.46 -17.22
C GLU A 225 14.10 6.05 -17.05
N LEU A 226 13.71 5.44 -15.92
CA LEU A 226 12.30 5.10 -15.63
C LEU A 226 11.44 6.36 -15.41
N CYS A 227 12.05 7.47 -14.98
CA CYS A 227 11.35 8.70 -14.58
C CYS A 227 11.81 9.94 -15.37
N VAL A 228 13.04 9.92 -15.90
CA VAL A 228 13.65 11.04 -16.61
C VAL A 228 13.99 10.63 -18.05
N PRO A 229 13.62 11.42 -19.07
CA PRO A 229 14.03 11.14 -20.45
C PRO A 229 15.56 11.06 -20.60
N ALA A 230 16.06 10.06 -21.33
CA ALA A 230 17.50 9.80 -21.47
C ALA A 230 18.29 11.02 -21.98
N GLY A 231 17.72 11.82 -22.90
CA GLY A 231 18.36 13.05 -23.39
C GLY A 231 18.58 14.10 -22.30
N THR A 232 17.66 14.22 -21.33
CA THR A 232 17.82 15.14 -20.20
C THR A 232 18.92 14.66 -19.25
N LEU A 233 19.05 13.34 -19.06
CA LEU A 233 20.09 12.77 -18.20
C LEU A 233 21.50 12.95 -18.77
N SER A 234 21.67 12.81 -20.10
CA SER A 234 22.97 13.00 -20.75
C SER A 234 23.47 14.45 -20.64
N ASP A 235 22.56 15.42 -20.58
CA ASP A 235 22.91 16.85 -20.52
C ASP A 235 23.31 17.31 -19.11
N LEU A 236 22.86 16.61 -18.07
CA LEU A 236 23.03 17.02 -16.67
C LEU A 236 24.42 16.67 -16.08
N ASN A 237 25.22 15.83 -16.76
CA ASN A 237 26.52 15.32 -16.28
C ASN A 237 26.50 14.83 -14.82
N ILE A 238 25.35 14.30 -14.36
CA ILE A 238 25.18 13.73 -13.02
C ILE A 238 25.53 12.25 -13.12
N THR A 239 26.62 11.87 -12.48
CA THR A 239 27.19 10.53 -12.64
C THR A 239 26.90 9.62 -11.44
N GLY A 240 25.95 9.96 -10.57
CA GLY A 240 25.66 9.05 -9.47
C GLY A 240 24.64 9.46 -8.41
N PRO A 241 24.35 8.51 -7.51
CA PRO A 241 23.42 8.64 -6.38
C PRO A 241 23.85 9.70 -5.36
N GLU A 242 25.10 10.13 -5.46
CA GLU A 242 25.71 11.25 -4.77
C GLU A 242 24.94 12.58 -4.94
N PHE A 243 24.10 12.73 -5.96
CA PHE A 243 23.27 13.94 -6.14
C PHE A 243 22.57 14.46 -4.85
N LEU A 244 22.09 13.55 -3.99
CA LEU A 244 21.61 13.85 -2.65
C LEU A 244 22.57 13.27 -1.58
N HIS A 245 23.76 13.86 -1.42
CA HIS A 245 24.76 13.53 -0.39
C HIS A 245 24.33 13.84 1.06
N TRP A 246 23.08 13.60 1.44
CA TRP A 246 22.62 13.90 2.81
C TRP A 246 23.07 12.86 3.83
N MET A 247 23.38 11.63 3.41
CA MET A 247 23.90 10.55 4.24
C MET A 247 24.62 9.48 3.41
N PRO A 248 25.52 8.67 4.01
CA PRO A 248 26.14 7.51 3.36
C PRO A 248 25.11 6.48 2.87
N VAL A 249 25.37 5.85 1.72
CA VAL A 249 24.43 4.90 1.06
C VAL A 249 23.99 3.75 1.97
N VAL A 250 24.90 3.18 2.77
CA VAL A 250 24.54 2.12 3.74
C VAL A 250 23.51 2.64 4.74
N GLN A 251 23.74 3.84 5.28
CA GLN A 251 22.84 4.44 6.27
C GLN A 251 21.50 4.82 5.64
N ASP A 252 21.48 5.26 4.38
CA ASP A 252 20.25 5.51 3.63
C ASP A 252 19.43 4.23 3.44
N GLN A 253 20.08 3.11 3.09
CA GLN A 253 19.41 1.82 2.97
C GLN A 253 18.84 1.33 4.30
N GLN A 254 19.64 1.36 5.37
CA GLN A 254 19.19 1.04 6.72
C GLN A 254 17.99 1.91 7.14
N THR A 255 18.07 3.21 6.88
CA THR A 255 17.00 4.19 7.15
C THR A 255 15.74 3.84 6.37
N GLY A 256 15.84 3.43 5.11
CA GLY A 256 14.69 2.96 4.34
C GLY A 256 14.01 1.74 4.97
N GLY A 257 14.78 0.77 5.45
CA GLY A 257 14.24 -0.37 6.20
C GLY A 257 13.50 0.07 7.47
N ILE A 258 14.05 1.03 8.21
CA ILE A 258 13.41 1.61 9.40
C ILE A 258 12.12 2.36 9.04
N ILE A 259 12.13 3.21 8.00
CA ILE A 259 10.96 3.98 7.55
C ILE A 259 9.81 3.04 7.19
N MET A 260 10.06 2.01 6.40
CA MET A 260 9.06 1.00 6.05
C MET A 260 8.44 0.39 7.30
N LYS A 261 9.28 -0.03 8.26
CA LYS A 261 8.81 -0.62 9.50
C LYS A 261 7.97 0.35 10.33
N ILE A 262 8.38 1.60 10.47
CA ILE A 262 7.62 2.62 11.22
C ILE A 262 6.26 2.86 10.59
N VAL A 263 6.20 3.09 9.27
CA VAL A 263 4.94 3.31 8.55
C VAL A 263 4.02 2.09 8.69
N GLN A 264 4.59 0.88 8.58
CA GLN A 264 3.86 -0.36 8.81
C GLN A 264 3.23 -0.42 10.20
N GLU A 265 4.02 -0.22 11.26
CA GLU A 265 3.52 -0.31 12.63
C GLU A 265 2.45 0.74 12.93
N ILE A 266 2.56 1.95 12.35
CA ILE A 266 1.52 2.97 12.47
C ILE A 266 0.21 2.50 11.81
N VAL A 267 0.27 2.03 10.56
CA VAL A 267 -0.94 1.64 9.82
C VAL A 267 -1.56 0.38 10.40
N TYR A 268 -0.77 -0.68 10.60
CA TYR A 268 -1.26 -1.93 11.17
C TYR A 268 -1.69 -1.75 12.62
N GLY A 269 -0.93 -1.01 13.43
CA GLY A 269 -1.28 -0.69 14.81
C GLY A 269 -2.61 0.05 14.93
N THR A 270 -2.88 1.01 14.02
CA THR A 270 -4.17 1.72 13.98
C THR A 270 -5.34 0.76 13.70
N ILE A 271 -5.17 -0.15 12.74
CA ILE A 271 -6.21 -1.13 12.38
C ILE A 271 -6.40 -2.18 13.48
N ILE A 272 -5.31 -2.68 14.07
CA ILE A 272 -5.33 -3.61 15.20
C ILE A 272 -6.07 -2.96 16.37
N GLY A 273 -5.73 -1.73 16.73
CA GLY A 273 -6.40 -0.98 17.78
C GLY A 273 -7.90 -0.84 17.52
N TYR A 274 -8.28 -0.45 16.29
CA TYR A 274 -9.69 -0.34 15.90
C TYR A 274 -10.45 -1.67 16.06
N VAL A 275 -9.89 -2.79 15.57
CA VAL A 275 -10.53 -4.10 15.67
C VAL A 275 -10.58 -4.59 17.11
N PHE A 276 -9.52 -4.37 17.90
CA PHE A 276 -9.46 -4.75 19.30
C PHE A 276 -10.53 -4.04 20.12
N PHE A 277 -10.63 -2.71 20.03
CA PHE A 277 -11.64 -1.97 20.78
C PHE A 277 -13.06 -2.30 20.34
N ARG A 278 -13.27 -2.56 19.04
CA ARG A 278 -14.56 -3.02 18.51
C ARG A 278 -14.94 -4.39 19.07
N TRP A 279 -14.00 -5.34 19.09
CA TRP A 279 -14.19 -6.66 19.65
C TRP A 279 -14.47 -6.60 21.15
N ALA A 280 -13.65 -5.87 21.92
CA ALA A 280 -13.80 -5.73 23.37
C ALA A 280 -15.14 -5.09 23.76
N ARG A 281 -15.66 -4.17 22.93
CA ARG A 281 -17.00 -3.59 23.14
C ARG A 281 -18.10 -4.63 22.95
N ARG A 282 -18.03 -5.40 21.86
CA ARG A 282 -19.01 -6.46 21.55
C ARG A 282 -19.02 -7.57 22.61
N GLU A 283 -17.85 -7.95 23.11
CA GLU A 283 -17.77 -8.99 24.14
C GLU A 283 -18.40 -8.51 25.45
N ARG A 284 -18.12 -7.27 25.87
CA ARG A 284 -18.80 -6.66 27.03
C ARG A 284 -20.31 -6.55 26.86
N GLU A 285 -20.80 -6.30 25.66
CA GLU A 285 -22.24 -6.26 25.37
C GLU A 285 -22.86 -7.66 25.52
N LYS A 286 -22.23 -8.70 24.99
CA LYS A 286 -22.68 -10.09 25.18
C LYS A 286 -22.65 -10.52 26.64
N ASP A 287 -21.59 -10.18 27.37
CA ASP A 287 -21.47 -10.52 28.80
C ASP A 287 -22.63 -9.88 29.60
N LYS A 288 -22.99 -8.63 29.29
CA LYS A 288 -24.15 -7.96 29.89
C LYS A 288 -25.47 -8.64 29.54
N GLU A 289 -25.67 -9.02 28.28
CA GLU A 289 -26.88 -9.75 27.85
C GLU A 289 -26.99 -11.11 28.55
N GLN A 290 -25.87 -11.84 28.69
CA GLN A 290 -25.82 -13.11 29.41
C GLN A 290 -26.14 -12.93 30.90
N LEU A 291 -25.58 -11.90 31.54
CA LEU A 291 -25.89 -11.57 32.94
C LEU A 291 -27.36 -11.22 33.14
N GLN A 292 -27.98 -10.50 32.20
CA GLN A 292 -29.41 -10.17 32.24
C GLN A 292 -30.32 -11.40 32.06
N GLN A 293 -29.85 -12.43 31.36
CA GLN A 293 -30.58 -13.69 31.16
C GLN A 293 -30.46 -14.65 32.35
N LEU A 294 -29.53 -14.41 33.28
CA LEU A 294 -29.42 -15.23 34.49
C LEU A 294 -30.64 -14.99 35.40
N PRO A 295 -31.15 -16.03 36.09
CA PRO A 295 -32.18 -15.88 37.11
C PRO A 295 -31.79 -14.84 38.16
N PRO A 296 -32.74 -14.07 38.75
CA PRO A 296 -32.43 -12.96 39.66
C PRO A 296 -31.56 -13.31 40.87
N TYR A 297 -31.56 -14.58 41.30
CA TYR A 297 -30.75 -15.07 42.42
C TYR A 297 -29.29 -15.43 42.05
N LEU A 298 -28.98 -15.50 40.75
CA LEU A 298 -27.61 -15.66 40.21
C LEU A 298 -27.02 -14.32 39.72
N GLN A 299 -27.85 -13.27 39.68
CA GLN A 299 -27.42 -11.88 39.48
C GLN A 299 -26.86 -11.31 40.80
N THR A 300 -25.82 -11.91 41.37
CA THR A 300 -25.25 -11.42 42.64
C THR A 300 -24.38 -10.17 42.43
N LYS A 301 -24.49 -9.25 43.41
CA LYS A 301 -23.99 -7.85 43.51
C LYS A 301 -22.77 -7.45 42.68
#